data_AF-A0A2M7TQD7-F1
#
_entry.id   AF-A0A2M7TQD7-F1
#
_cell.length_a   1.000
_cell.length_b   1.000
_cell.length_c   1.000
_cell.angle_alpha   90.00
_cell.angle_beta   90.00
_cell.angle_gamma   90.00
#
_symmetry.space_group_name_H-M   'P 1'
#
loop_
_entity.id
_entity.type
_entity.pdbx_description
1 polymer ?
#
loop_
_entity_poly.entity_id
_entity_poly.type
_entity_poly.pdbx_seq_one_letter_code
_entity_poly.pdbx_strand_id
1 'polypeptide(L)'
;MRKDNIEKKDSQSENISFPWLTLDSAVKIIQEASKYGGPSFKKEIFAGFNSRGAKGTGSPTCGAFIRRTGSMRDLGLLKTREDKLELTDLAHQILYPSSKEEKEKAVTCAFLSPKLFQELYHSINKNTPLERGGLVNRVIREYKISSKRAAKLISCFLNSAEFAGLLEYGDKDESLIILKEVTNKYHMTQISEKKEEKVERKKVVGETKVERKIEKEEKTREVLERGKKEWSITINKKNIEGKYVPYRKNIMEMTTEEMLDYFFEPVSSLKKKVESK
;
A
#
# COMPACT_ATOMS: atom_id res chain seq x y z
N MET A 1 -6.01 17.85 -48.04
CA MET A 1 -6.33 17.91 -46.59
C MET A 1 -5.60 16.77 -45.89
N ARG A 2 -4.47 17.05 -45.23
CA ARG A 2 -3.73 16.06 -44.43
C ARG A 2 -4.35 16.02 -43.04
N LYS A 3 -4.79 14.84 -42.60
CA LYS A 3 -5.25 14.61 -41.23
C LYS A 3 -4.02 14.39 -40.37
N ASP A 4 -3.63 15.40 -39.61
CA ASP A 4 -2.57 15.27 -38.63
C ASP A 4 -3.03 14.33 -37.51
N ASN A 5 -2.28 13.24 -37.39
CA ASN A 5 -2.47 12.21 -36.38
C ASN A 5 -1.90 12.77 -35.07
N ILE A 6 -2.77 13.36 -34.24
CA ILE A 6 -2.40 13.80 -32.89
C ILE A 6 -2.21 12.53 -32.06
N GLU A 7 -0.97 12.03 -32.04
CA GLU A 7 -0.53 11.05 -31.05
C GLU A 7 -0.78 11.64 -29.66
N LYS A 8 -1.79 11.10 -28.97
CA LYS A 8 -1.95 11.29 -27.53
C LYS A 8 -0.72 10.66 -26.87
N LYS A 9 0.28 11.50 -26.62
CA LYS A 9 1.41 11.18 -25.76
C LYS A 9 0.86 10.99 -24.35
N ASP A 10 0.44 9.76 -24.04
CA ASP A 10 0.11 9.33 -22.70
C ASP A 10 1.36 9.54 -21.85
N SER A 11 1.41 10.68 -21.16
CA SER A 11 2.40 10.98 -20.16
C SER A 11 2.28 9.91 -19.08
N GLN A 12 3.22 8.96 -19.09
CA GLN A 12 3.55 8.16 -17.91
C GLN A 12 3.97 9.12 -16.80
N SER A 13 2.99 9.72 -16.11
CA SER A 13 3.24 10.24 -14.79
C SER A 13 3.55 9.02 -13.95
N GLU A 14 4.80 8.87 -13.52
CA GLU A 14 5.12 7.92 -12.46
C GLU A 14 4.09 8.12 -11.34
N ASN A 15 3.52 7.01 -10.86
CA ASN A 15 2.44 7.09 -9.88
C ASN A 15 3.06 7.42 -8.50
N ILE A 16 3.54 8.65 -8.37
CA ILE A 16 4.19 9.15 -7.16
C ILE A 16 3.14 9.19 -6.05
N SER A 17 3.37 8.40 -5.01
CA SER A 17 2.54 8.36 -3.81
C SER A 17 2.88 9.54 -2.92
N PHE A 18 1.86 10.18 -2.36
CA PHE A 18 2.00 11.22 -1.35
C PHE A 18 0.77 11.23 -0.44
N PRO A 19 0.90 11.75 0.80
CA PRO A 19 -0.22 11.87 1.71
C PRO A 19 -1.28 12.82 1.15
N TRP A 20 -2.52 12.34 1.07
CA TRP A 20 -3.69 13.15 0.68
C TRP A 20 -4.38 13.80 1.88
N LEU A 21 -3.91 13.47 3.07
CA LEU A 21 -4.42 13.89 4.37
C LEU A 21 -3.32 14.68 5.09
N THR A 22 -3.67 15.83 5.66
CA THR A 22 -2.74 16.66 6.42
C THR A 22 -2.34 15.98 7.73
N LEU A 23 -1.14 16.29 8.23
CA LEU A 23 -0.64 15.73 9.48
C LEU A 23 -1.57 16.05 10.66
N ASP A 24 -2.05 17.29 10.79
CA ASP A 24 -3.05 17.67 11.81
C ASP A 24 -4.31 16.78 11.77
N SER A 25 -4.88 16.59 10.58
CA SER A 25 -6.08 15.75 10.42
C SER A 25 -5.79 14.29 10.75
N ALA A 26 -4.60 13.79 10.38
CA ALA A 26 -4.18 12.44 10.69
C ALA A 26 -4.03 12.24 12.20
N VAL A 27 -3.40 13.19 12.90
CA VAL A 27 -3.24 13.18 14.36
C VAL A 27 -4.59 13.23 15.06
N LYS A 28 -5.53 14.06 14.61
CA LYS A 28 -6.90 14.10 15.16
C LYS A 28 -7.60 12.75 15.05
N ILE A 29 -7.46 12.04 13.92
CA ILE A 29 -8.09 10.73 13.74
C ILE A 29 -7.48 9.68 14.67
N ILE A 30 -6.14 9.60 14.76
CA ILE A 30 -5.51 8.64 15.67
C ILE A 30 -5.79 8.99 17.14
N GLN A 31 -5.95 10.27 17.47
CA GLN A 31 -6.35 10.71 18.80
C GLN A 31 -7.77 10.25 19.13
N GLU A 32 -8.72 10.41 18.19
CA GLU A 32 -10.08 9.87 18.35
C GLU A 32 -10.06 8.35 18.51
N ALA A 33 -9.33 7.64 17.65
CA ALA A 33 -9.21 6.19 17.72
C ALA A 33 -8.62 5.71 19.06
N SER A 34 -7.59 6.41 19.57
CA SER A 34 -6.90 6.06 20.82
C SER A 34 -7.81 6.08 22.06
N LYS A 35 -8.89 6.88 22.05
CA LYS A 35 -9.89 6.93 23.14
C LYS A 35 -10.62 5.60 23.32
N TYR A 36 -10.63 4.74 22.30
CA TYR A 36 -11.26 3.43 22.33
C TYR A 36 -10.32 2.31 22.79
N GLY A 37 -9.13 2.66 23.30
CA GLY A 37 -8.38 1.82 24.23
C GLY A 37 -7.49 0.72 23.64
N GLY A 38 -7.01 0.86 22.40
CA GLY A 38 -6.13 -0.15 21.78
C GLY A 38 -4.99 0.44 20.93
N PRO A 39 -3.80 -0.21 20.89
CA PRO A 39 -2.76 0.09 19.92
C PRO A 39 -3.07 -0.50 18.53
N SER A 40 -4.02 -1.43 18.44
CA SER A 40 -4.47 -2.06 17.19
C SER A 40 -5.98 -2.02 17.06
N PHE A 41 -6.47 -1.77 15.85
CA PHE A 41 -7.89 -1.69 15.51
C PHE A 41 -8.19 -2.59 14.32
N LYS A 42 -9.34 -3.27 14.33
CA LYS A 42 -9.89 -3.86 13.10
C LYS A 42 -10.23 -2.74 12.12
N LYS A 43 -10.01 -2.95 10.83
CA LYS A 43 -10.25 -1.91 9.81
C LYS A 43 -11.70 -1.42 9.80
N GLU A 44 -12.65 -2.31 10.07
CA GLU A 44 -14.09 -2.01 10.14
C GLU A 44 -14.37 -0.98 11.23
N ILE A 45 -13.79 -1.19 12.42
CA ILE A 45 -13.95 -0.29 13.56
C ILE A 45 -13.25 1.04 13.26
N PHE A 46 -12.03 0.97 12.71
CA PHE A 46 -11.26 2.16 12.37
C PHE A 46 -11.94 3.04 11.30
N ALA A 47 -12.68 2.42 10.37
CA ALA A 47 -13.43 3.13 9.35
C ALA A 47 -14.53 4.04 9.92
N GLY A 48 -15.00 3.74 11.14
CA GLY A 48 -15.98 4.54 11.86
C GLY A 48 -15.42 5.84 12.45
N PHE A 49 -14.12 5.92 12.73
CA PHE A 49 -13.50 7.09 13.34
C PHE A 49 -13.46 8.29 12.37
N ASN A 50 -13.75 9.49 12.91
CA ASN A 50 -13.84 10.77 12.20
C ASN A 50 -14.93 10.88 11.11
N SER A 51 -16.13 10.35 11.38
CA SER A 51 -17.31 10.44 10.50
C SER A 51 -18.15 11.72 10.67
N ARG A 52 -17.64 12.76 11.35
CA ARG A 52 -18.44 13.92 11.82
C ARG A 52 -18.76 15.00 10.77
N GLY A 53 -18.46 14.80 9.49
CA GLY A 53 -18.81 15.77 8.45
C GLY A 53 -19.02 15.13 7.09
N ALA A 54 -20.28 14.84 6.77
CA ALA A 54 -20.79 14.36 5.48
C ALA A 54 -20.24 13.01 4.97
N LYS A 55 -21.08 11.98 5.08
CA LYS A 55 -20.93 10.63 4.50
C LYS A 55 -19.74 9.85 5.05
N GLY A 56 -20.03 9.11 6.12
CA GLY A 56 -19.15 8.12 6.69
C GLY A 56 -18.47 7.30 5.60
N THR A 57 -17.15 7.19 5.70
CA THR A 57 -16.38 6.25 4.90
C THR A 57 -16.50 4.86 5.52
N GLY A 58 -17.71 4.50 5.97
CA GLY A 58 -18.02 3.45 6.94
C GLY A 58 -17.78 2.03 6.45
N SER A 59 -17.11 1.88 5.30
CA SER A 59 -16.60 0.61 4.83
C SER A 59 -15.07 0.67 4.70
N PRO A 60 -14.35 -0.35 5.23
CA PRO A 60 -12.92 -0.50 5.02
C PRO A 60 -12.53 -0.72 3.54
N THR A 61 -13.50 -1.03 2.67
CA THR A 61 -13.29 -1.16 1.22
C THR A 61 -13.48 0.16 0.45
N CYS A 62 -13.94 1.23 1.11
CA CYS A 62 -14.18 2.50 0.44
C CYS A 62 -12.85 3.16 0.02
N GLY A 63 -12.77 3.64 -1.21
CA GLY A 63 -11.57 4.30 -1.74
C GLY A 63 -11.10 5.51 -0.90
N ALA A 64 -12.01 6.23 -0.25
CA ALA A 64 -11.62 7.31 0.66
C ALA A 64 -11.02 6.81 1.99
N PHE A 65 -11.46 5.65 2.51
CA PHE A 65 -10.82 5.00 3.66
C PHE A 65 -9.41 4.51 3.30
N ILE A 66 -9.28 3.85 2.15
CA ILE A 66 -7.99 3.37 1.65
C ILE A 66 -6.99 4.52 1.46
N ARG A 67 -7.44 5.66 0.91
CA ARG A 67 -6.57 6.85 0.75
C ARG A 67 -6.19 7.47 2.09
N ARG A 68 -7.11 7.55 3.06
CA ARG A 68 -6.82 8.11 4.40
C ARG A 68 -5.81 7.25 5.15
N THR A 69 -6.06 5.94 5.23
CA THR A 69 -5.15 4.98 5.89
C THR A 69 -3.80 4.90 5.17
N GLY A 70 -3.79 4.95 3.83
CA GLY A 70 -2.58 5.07 3.03
C GLY A 70 -1.77 6.33 3.37
N SER A 71 -2.43 7.48 3.52
CA SER A 71 -1.78 8.75 3.89
C SER A 71 -1.19 8.70 5.30
N MET A 72 -1.92 8.12 6.27
CA MET A 72 -1.41 7.94 7.64
C MET A 72 -0.20 7.00 7.69
N ARG A 73 -0.17 5.98 6.83
CA ARG A 73 0.97 5.10 6.68
C ARG A 73 2.17 5.82 6.06
N ASP A 74 1.95 6.65 5.04
CA ASP A 74 3.01 7.47 4.43
C ASP A 74 3.61 8.47 5.45
N LEU A 75 2.77 9.02 6.34
CA LEU A 75 3.17 9.83 7.49
C LEU A 75 3.81 9.02 8.65
N GLY A 76 3.89 7.70 8.53
CA GLY A 76 4.51 6.83 9.53
C GLY A 76 3.68 6.64 10.81
N LEU A 77 2.41 7.03 10.83
CA LEU A 77 1.52 6.95 12.01
C LEU A 77 0.82 5.61 12.15
N LEU A 78 0.64 4.89 11.04
CA LEU A 78 -0.02 3.58 11.01
C LEU A 78 0.82 2.53 10.30
N LYS A 79 0.71 1.30 10.81
CA LYS A 79 1.10 0.06 10.12
C LYS A 79 -0.17 -0.73 9.80
N THR A 80 -0.19 -1.34 8.62
CA THR A 80 -1.28 -2.26 8.23
C THR A 80 -0.77 -3.68 8.35
N ARG A 81 -1.45 -4.52 9.15
CA ARG A 81 -1.20 -5.96 9.23
C ARG A 81 -2.48 -6.68 8.87
N GLU A 82 -2.50 -7.38 7.74
CA GLU A 82 -3.67 -8.13 7.26
C GLU A 82 -4.95 -7.29 7.34
N ASP A 83 -5.79 -7.54 8.36
CA ASP A 83 -7.07 -6.88 8.60
C ASP A 83 -7.09 -5.90 9.79
N LYS A 84 -5.92 -5.60 10.34
CA LYS A 84 -5.73 -4.67 11.45
C LYS A 84 -4.88 -3.47 11.06
N LEU A 85 -5.16 -2.36 11.72
CA LEU A 85 -4.38 -1.14 11.70
C LEU A 85 -3.75 -0.95 13.08
N GLU A 86 -2.44 -0.82 13.11
CA GLU A 86 -1.65 -0.65 14.33
C GLU A 86 -1.07 0.77 14.35
N LEU A 87 -1.21 1.44 15.49
CA LEU A 87 -0.48 2.68 15.76
C LEU A 87 1.02 2.36 15.85
N THR A 88 1.84 3.24 15.29
CA THR A 88 3.29 3.13 15.38
C THR A 88 3.81 3.77 16.66
N ASP A 89 5.06 3.47 17.01
CA ASP A 89 5.75 4.14 18.13
C ASP A 89 5.78 5.65 17.92
N LEU A 90 5.93 6.10 16.67
CA LEU A 90 5.84 7.52 16.30
C LEU A 90 4.46 8.12 16.61
N ALA A 91 3.37 7.39 16.32
CA ALA A 91 2.03 7.83 16.70
C ALA A 91 1.86 7.89 18.23
N HIS A 92 2.42 6.91 18.96
CA HIS A 92 2.41 6.93 20.42
C HIS A 92 3.17 8.13 21.00
N GLN A 93 4.34 8.47 20.48
CA GLN A 93 5.11 9.65 20.89
C GLN A 93 4.36 10.96 20.64
N ILE A 94 3.54 11.04 19.58
CA ILE A 94 2.72 12.23 19.29
C ILE A 94 1.52 12.32 20.25
N LEU A 95 0.88 11.18 20.55
CA LEU A 95 -0.34 11.13 21.38
C LEU A 95 -0.05 11.22 22.88
N TYR A 96 1.01 10.58 23.32
CA TYR A 96 1.40 10.46 24.73
C TYR A 96 2.88 10.86 24.93
N PRO A 97 3.25 12.11 24.60
CA PRO A 97 4.62 12.57 24.76
C PRO A 97 4.97 12.73 26.24
N SER A 98 6.22 12.44 26.61
CA SER A 98 6.75 12.67 27.96
C SER A 98 7.11 14.15 28.17
N SER A 99 7.35 14.89 27.08
CA SER A 99 7.66 16.33 27.10
C SER A 99 7.17 17.05 25.85
N LYS A 100 7.06 18.38 25.91
CA LYS A 100 6.70 19.20 24.74
C LYS A 100 7.71 19.03 23.60
N GLU A 101 9.00 18.99 23.92
CA GLU A 101 10.07 18.78 22.95
C GLU A 101 9.98 17.42 22.27
N GLU A 102 9.64 16.36 23.00
CA GLU A 102 9.43 15.03 22.43
C GLU A 102 8.28 15.04 21.42
N LYS A 103 7.17 15.71 21.77
CA LYS A 103 6.04 15.88 20.86
C LYS A 103 6.44 16.60 19.57
N GLU A 104 7.12 17.75 19.70
CA GLU A 104 7.57 18.55 18.56
C GLU A 104 8.51 17.75 17.64
N LYS A 105 9.42 16.96 18.22
CA LYS A 105 10.30 16.04 17.48
C LYS A 105 9.50 14.96 16.75
N ALA A 106 8.55 14.32 17.42
CA ALA A 106 7.74 13.26 16.83
C ALA A 106 6.86 13.78 15.69
N VAL A 107 6.25 14.96 15.85
CA VAL A 107 5.48 15.62 14.78
C VAL A 107 6.37 15.98 13.60
N THR A 108 7.56 16.53 13.84
CA THR A 108 8.55 16.81 12.79
C THR A 108 8.95 15.54 12.03
N CYS A 109 9.17 14.43 12.76
CA CYS A 109 9.50 13.15 12.16
C CYS A 109 8.35 12.60 11.30
N ALA A 110 7.10 12.74 11.73
CA ALA A 110 5.94 12.34 10.95
C ALA A 110 5.78 13.19 9.67
N PHE A 111 6.06 14.49 9.75
CA PHE A 111 6.04 15.39 8.58
C PHE A 111 7.08 14.98 7.52
N LEU A 112 8.28 14.57 7.93
CA LEU A 112 9.35 14.20 7.01
C LEU A 112 9.36 12.70 6.63
N SER A 113 8.47 11.88 7.19
CA SER A 113 8.33 10.46 6.85
C SER A 113 8.02 10.20 5.35
N PRO A 114 7.11 10.95 4.70
CA PRO A 114 6.87 10.80 3.27
C PRO A 114 8.09 11.27 2.47
N LYS A 115 8.65 10.38 1.64
CA LYS A 115 9.82 10.67 0.79
C LYS A 115 9.70 11.98 0.01
N LEU A 116 8.53 12.25 -0.57
CA LEU A 116 8.31 13.46 -1.36
C LEU A 116 8.29 14.74 -0.51
N PHE A 117 7.81 14.66 0.74
CA PHE A 117 7.86 15.80 1.67
C PHE A 117 9.30 16.07 2.08
N GLN A 118 10.07 15.02 2.36
CA GLN A 118 11.49 15.11 2.67
C GLN A 118 12.27 15.78 1.52
N GLU A 119 12.12 15.28 0.29
CA GLU A 119 12.81 15.84 -0.88
C GLU A 119 12.41 17.30 -1.13
N LEU A 120 11.12 17.61 -1.08
CA LEU A 120 10.63 18.98 -1.26
C LEU A 120 11.18 19.91 -0.18
N TYR A 121 11.10 19.51 1.09
CA TYR A 121 11.64 20.28 2.22
C TYR A 121 13.14 20.54 2.10
N HIS A 122 13.93 19.54 1.73
CA HIS A 122 15.38 19.71 1.57
C HIS A 122 15.75 20.58 0.36
N SER A 123 14.97 20.52 -0.72
CA SER A 123 15.22 21.29 -1.95
C SER A 123 14.87 22.79 -1.85
N ILE A 124 14.10 23.19 -0.84
CA ILE A 124 13.69 24.58 -0.61
C ILE A 124 14.72 25.29 0.27
N ASN A 125 15.06 26.55 -0.06
CA ASN A 125 15.89 27.39 0.81
C ASN A 125 15.11 27.80 2.05
N LYS A 126 15.72 27.60 3.23
CA LYS A 126 15.12 27.89 4.53
C LYS A 126 15.23 29.38 4.81
N ASN A 127 14.34 29.90 5.65
CA ASN A 127 14.32 31.31 6.07
C ASN A 127 14.22 32.31 4.90
N THR A 128 13.73 31.85 3.74
CA THR A 128 13.53 32.68 2.56
C THR A 128 12.02 32.75 2.28
N PRO A 129 11.46 33.95 2.02
CA PRO A 129 10.07 34.07 1.60
C PRO A 129 9.81 33.35 0.28
N LEU A 130 8.77 32.52 0.23
CA LEU A 130 8.38 31.73 -0.94
C LEU A 130 6.92 31.94 -1.28
N GLU A 131 6.64 32.05 -2.56
CA GLU A 131 5.26 32.07 -3.05
C GLU A 131 4.74 30.65 -3.28
N ARG A 132 3.49 30.41 -2.87
CA ARG A 132 2.80 29.13 -3.08
C ARG A 132 2.75 28.74 -4.56
N GLY A 133 2.54 29.69 -5.47
CA GLY A 133 2.50 29.45 -6.91
C GLY A 133 3.83 28.91 -7.44
N GLY A 134 4.94 29.48 -6.96
CA GLY A 134 6.29 29.00 -7.28
C GLY A 134 6.51 27.55 -6.86
N LEU A 135 6.05 27.17 -5.66
CA LEU A 135 6.13 25.79 -5.17
C LEU A 135 5.32 24.80 -6.03
N VAL A 136 4.10 25.19 -6.44
CA VAL A 136 3.27 24.36 -7.32
C VAL A 136 3.96 24.15 -8.67
N ASN A 137 4.46 25.23 -9.29
CA ASN A 137 5.16 25.16 -10.57
C ASN A 137 6.42 24.31 -10.49
N ARG A 138 7.16 24.42 -9.38
CA ARG A 138 8.33 23.57 -9.11
C ARG A 138 7.95 22.09 -9.08
N VAL A 139 6.91 21.73 -8.33
CA VAL A 139 6.47 20.34 -8.21
C VAL A 139 6.00 19.77 -9.56
N ILE A 140 5.28 20.55 -10.36
CA ILE A 140 4.87 20.15 -11.71
C ILE A 140 6.10 19.86 -12.59
N ARG A 141 7.10 20.75 -12.56
CA ARG A 141 8.29 20.64 -13.42
C ARG A 141 9.21 19.50 -13.01
N GLU A 142 9.47 19.35 -11.71
CA GLU A 142 10.45 18.41 -11.15
C GLU A 142 9.87 17.00 -11.03
N TYR A 143 8.63 16.86 -10.55
CA TYR A 143 8.01 15.56 -10.28
C TYR A 143 6.99 15.12 -11.34
N LYS A 144 6.78 15.92 -12.39
CA LYS A 144 5.84 15.61 -13.49
C LYS A 144 4.41 15.31 -13.01
N ILE A 145 4.02 15.94 -11.90
CA ILE A 145 2.68 15.80 -11.31
C ILE A 145 1.72 16.78 -12.02
N SER A 146 0.49 16.34 -12.31
CA SER A 146 -0.52 17.22 -12.89
C SER A 146 -0.84 18.41 -11.99
N SER A 147 -1.14 19.58 -12.58
CA SER A 147 -1.38 20.82 -11.83
C SER A 147 -2.37 20.67 -10.67
N LYS A 148 -3.49 19.98 -10.89
CA LYS A 148 -4.50 19.70 -9.85
C LYS A 148 -3.95 18.86 -8.69
N ARG A 149 -3.12 17.85 -8.97
CA ARG A 149 -2.48 17.01 -7.95
C ARG A 149 -1.38 17.78 -7.22
N ALA A 150 -0.59 18.58 -7.94
CA ALA A 150 0.48 19.40 -7.38
C ALA A 150 -0.08 20.46 -6.42
N ALA A 151 -1.16 21.16 -6.80
CA ALA A 151 -1.82 22.13 -5.92
C ALA A 151 -2.29 21.46 -4.61
N LYS A 152 -2.89 20.26 -4.70
CA LYS A 152 -3.35 19.52 -3.51
C LYS A 152 -2.19 19.02 -2.65
N LEU A 153 -1.11 18.55 -3.27
CA LEU A 153 0.12 18.16 -2.58
C LEU A 153 0.69 19.34 -1.81
N ILE A 154 0.84 20.51 -2.45
CA ILE A 154 1.38 21.70 -1.81
C ILE A 154 0.49 22.14 -0.65
N SER A 155 -0.83 22.16 -0.81
CA SER A 155 -1.75 22.42 0.31
C SER A 155 -1.52 21.46 1.48
N CYS A 156 -1.37 20.17 1.18
CA CYS A 156 -1.15 19.15 2.20
C CYS A 156 0.21 19.33 2.91
N PHE A 157 1.25 19.60 2.13
CA PHE A 157 2.60 19.85 2.61
C PHE A 157 2.64 21.08 3.53
N LEU A 158 2.11 22.22 3.08
CA LEU A 158 2.13 23.47 3.86
C LEU A 158 1.36 23.34 5.17
N ASN A 159 0.12 22.82 5.14
CA ASN A 159 -0.68 22.63 6.35
C ASN A 159 -0.02 21.62 7.32
N SER A 160 0.74 20.64 6.80
CA SER A 160 1.47 19.69 7.64
C SER A 160 2.75 20.31 8.21
N ALA A 161 3.43 21.18 7.45
CA ALA A 161 4.60 21.91 7.90
C ALA A 161 4.24 22.95 8.99
N GLU A 162 3.11 23.63 8.83
CA GLU A 162 2.53 24.53 9.83
C GLU A 162 2.25 23.79 11.14
N PHE A 163 1.58 22.64 11.06
CA PHE A 163 1.33 21.80 12.24
C PHE A 163 2.63 21.30 12.89
N ALA A 164 3.69 21.08 12.11
CA ALA A 164 5.01 20.72 12.61
C ALA A 164 5.81 21.90 13.17
N GLY A 165 5.29 23.13 13.11
CA GLY A 165 6.01 24.33 13.54
C GLY A 165 7.17 24.73 12.62
N LEU A 166 7.19 24.20 11.40
CA LEU A 166 8.24 24.43 10.40
C LEU A 166 7.88 25.49 9.38
N LEU A 167 6.69 26.09 9.49
CA LEU A 167 6.18 27.11 8.59
C LEU A 167 5.78 28.35 9.36
N GLU A 168 6.20 29.50 8.85
CA GLU A 168 5.72 30.82 9.26
C GLU A 168 5.20 31.58 8.03
N TYR A 169 4.27 32.50 8.27
CA TYR A 169 3.79 33.45 7.28
C TYR A 169 4.55 34.76 7.44
N GLY A 170 4.89 35.41 6.33
CA GLY A 170 5.64 36.66 6.37
C GLY A 170 4.85 37.81 7.01
N ASP A 171 5.48 38.59 7.88
CA ASP A 171 4.83 39.66 8.65
C ASP A 171 4.13 40.74 7.80
N LYS A 172 4.58 40.94 6.56
CA LYS A 172 4.07 41.98 5.64
C LYS A 172 3.15 41.45 4.55
N ASP A 173 3.24 40.16 4.27
CA ASP A 173 2.49 39.51 3.21
C ASP A 173 2.26 38.05 3.60
N GLU A 174 1.04 37.77 4.05
CA GLU A 174 0.60 36.44 4.47
C GLU A 174 0.67 35.40 3.34
N SER A 175 0.83 35.83 2.08
CA SER A 175 1.05 34.93 0.95
C SER A 175 2.47 34.37 0.87
N LEU A 176 3.42 35.00 1.59
CA LEU A 176 4.81 34.57 1.67
C LEU A 176 4.98 33.53 2.77
N ILE A 177 5.54 32.40 2.38
CA ILE A 177 5.78 31.24 3.23
C ILE A 177 7.25 31.17 3.57
N ILE A 178 7.59 31.05 4.85
CA ILE A 178 8.95 30.88 5.34
C ILE A 178 9.06 29.50 5.97
N LEU A 179 9.89 28.62 5.41
CA LEU A 179 10.20 27.33 6.03
C LEU A 179 11.40 27.46 6.96
N LYS A 180 11.23 26.99 8.19
CA LYS A 180 12.30 26.94 9.20
C LYS A 180 13.19 25.74 8.99
N GLU A 181 14.43 25.87 9.42
CA GLU A 181 15.37 24.76 9.49
C GLU A 181 15.07 23.84 10.68
N VAL A 182 15.07 22.53 10.44
CA VAL A 182 15.00 21.53 11.50
C VAL A 182 16.35 21.52 12.21
N THR A 183 16.40 22.07 13.41
CA THR A 183 17.64 22.14 14.23
C THR A 183 18.01 20.80 14.89
N ASN A 184 17.17 19.76 14.74
CA ASN A 184 17.31 18.51 15.49
C ASN A 184 17.98 17.39 14.68
N LYS A 185 19.17 16.97 15.12
CA LYS A 185 20.07 15.99 14.44
C LYS A 185 19.59 14.53 14.40
N TYR A 186 18.45 14.18 15.01
CA TYR A 186 17.99 12.78 15.15
C TYR A 186 17.38 12.17 13.89
N HIS A 187 17.32 12.91 12.78
CA HIS A 187 16.54 12.50 11.61
C HIS A 187 17.22 11.47 10.69
N MET A 188 18.53 11.22 10.86
CA MET A 188 19.27 10.28 10.00
C MET A 188 19.30 8.83 10.50
N THR A 189 19.17 8.58 11.80
CA THR A 189 19.45 7.25 12.38
C THR A 189 18.34 6.22 12.14
N GLN A 190 17.07 6.63 12.15
CA GLN A 190 15.93 5.72 11.97
C GLN A 190 15.72 5.25 10.51
N ILE A 191 16.33 5.93 9.54
CA ILE A 191 16.25 5.58 8.10
C ILE A 191 17.36 4.59 7.72
N SER A 192 18.54 4.68 8.34
CA SER A 192 19.62 3.70 8.15
C SER A 192 19.27 2.34 8.75
N GLU A 193 18.73 2.32 9.98
CA GLU A 193 18.35 1.08 10.67
C GLU A 193 17.26 0.28 9.92
N LYS A 194 16.25 0.97 9.34
CA LYS A 194 15.23 0.31 8.50
C LYS A 194 15.75 -0.19 7.14
N LYS A 195 16.82 0.39 6.60
CA LYS A 195 17.45 -0.12 5.38
C LYS A 195 18.24 -1.39 5.67
N GLU A 196 18.95 -1.45 6.80
CA GLU A 196 19.73 -2.62 7.20
C GLU A 196 18.83 -3.80 7.56
N GLU A 197 17.77 -3.59 8.34
CA GLU A 197 16.83 -4.67 8.72
C GLU A 197 16.09 -5.26 7.50
N LYS A 198 15.85 -4.45 6.45
CA LYS A 198 15.19 -4.91 5.21
C LYS A 198 16.15 -5.60 4.24
N VAL A 199 17.45 -5.29 4.30
CA VAL A 199 18.49 -6.01 3.55
C VAL A 199 18.77 -7.36 4.21
N GLU A 200 18.79 -7.42 5.53
CA GLU A 200 19.04 -8.64 6.28
C GLU A 200 17.85 -9.62 6.20
N ARG A 201 16.61 -9.15 6.34
CA ARG A 201 15.42 -10.00 6.10
C ARG A 201 15.32 -10.53 4.67
N LYS A 202 15.86 -9.81 3.67
CA LYS A 202 15.90 -10.31 2.28
C LYS A 202 16.98 -11.38 2.05
N LYS A 203 18.11 -11.30 2.76
CA LYS A 203 19.14 -12.36 2.75
C LYS A 203 18.61 -13.64 3.40
N VAL A 204 18.04 -13.52 4.60
CA VAL A 204 17.49 -14.68 5.34
C VAL A 204 16.38 -15.38 4.55
N VAL A 205 15.43 -14.63 3.96
CA VAL A 205 14.34 -15.21 3.15
C VAL A 205 14.86 -15.81 1.82
N GLY A 206 15.97 -15.31 1.28
CA GLY A 206 16.64 -15.91 0.11
C GLY A 206 17.23 -17.27 0.44
N GLU A 207 17.93 -17.38 1.57
CA GLU A 207 18.59 -18.62 2.03
C GLU A 207 17.57 -19.69 2.43
N THR A 208 16.51 -19.34 3.18
CA THR A 208 15.48 -20.33 3.57
C THR A 208 14.68 -20.88 2.39
N LYS A 209 14.63 -20.14 1.26
CA LYS A 209 13.90 -20.55 0.06
C LYS A 209 14.73 -21.47 -0.84
N VAL A 210 16.06 -21.37 -0.78
CA VAL A 210 16.99 -22.28 -1.46
C VAL A 210 17.03 -23.62 -0.72
N GLU A 211 17.14 -23.60 0.61
CA GLU A 211 17.15 -24.84 1.43
C GLU A 211 15.86 -25.65 1.31
N ARG A 212 14.69 -25.00 1.34
CA ARG A 212 13.40 -25.69 1.15
C ARG A 212 13.20 -26.24 -0.26
N LYS A 213 13.95 -25.77 -1.26
CA LYS A 213 13.87 -26.27 -2.64
C LYS A 213 14.75 -27.52 -2.81
N ILE A 214 15.92 -27.54 -2.18
CA ILE A 214 16.83 -28.70 -2.14
C ILE A 214 16.17 -29.86 -1.37
N GLU A 215 15.55 -29.59 -0.21
CA GLU A 215 14.90 -30.63 0.60
C GLU A 215 13.65 -31.25 -0.10
N LYS A 216 12.96 -30.46 -0.94
CA LYS A 216 11.83 -30.95 -1.75
C LYS A 216 12.28 -31.80 -2.95
N GLU A 217 13.41 -31.47 -3.57
CA GLU A 217 13.98 -32.23 -4.70
C GLU A 217 14.63 -33.55 -4.23
N GLU A 218 15.21 -33.59 -3.02
CA GLU A 218 15.73 -34.84 -2.44
C GLU A 218 14.61 -35.79 -1.99
N LYS A 219 13.56 -35.29 -1.32
CA LYS A 219 12.40 -36.12 -0.95
C LYS A 219 11.63 -36.68 -2.14
N THR A 220 11.60 -35.97 -3.27
CA THR A 220 10.97 -36.50 -4.50
C THR A 220 11.83 -37.57 -5.18
N ARG A 221 13.15 -37.50 -5.08
CA ARG A 221 14.04 -38.59 -5.56
C ARG A 221 13.96 -39.85 -4.69
N GLU A 222 13.90 -39.70 -3.37
CA GLU A 222 13.81 -40.86 -2.45
C GLU A 222 12.47 -41.61 -2.59
N VAL A 223 11.37 -40.90 -2.86
CA VAL A 223 10.06 -41.50 -3.14
C VAL A 223 10.03 -42.21 -4.51
N LEU A 224 10.75 -41.70 -5.51
CA LEU A 224 10.82 -42.33 -6.84
C LEU A 224 11.65 -43.63 -6.85
N GLU A 225 12.69 -43.73 -6.02
CA GLU A 225 13.48 -44.95 -5.89
C GLU A 225 12.78 -46.03 -5.06
N ARG A 226 12.04 -45.65 -4.00
CA ARG A 226 11.20 -46.61 -3.26
C ARG A 226 9.96 -47.06 -4.05
N GLY A 227 9.46 -46.25 -4.98
CA GLY A 227 8.29 -46.58 -5.81
C GLY A 227 8.52 -47.60 -6.94
N LYS A 228 9.76 -48.01 -7.21
CA LYS A 228 10.07 -49.02 -8.25
C LYS A 228 10.02 -50.47 -7.75
N LYS A 229 9.83 -50.69 -6.44
CA LYS A 229 9.61 -52.01 -5.86
C LYS A 229 8.31 -51.94 -5.06
N GLU A 230 7.35 -52.77 -5.44
CA GLU A 230 6.12 -53.08 -4.69
C GLU A 230 4.99 -52.03 -4.75
N TRP A 231 4.18 -52.09 -5.81
CA TRP A 231 2.75 -51.78 -5.71
C TRP A 231 1.95 -52.96 -6.27
N SER A 232 1.47 -53.84 -5.38
CA SER A 232 0.36 -54.75 -5.65
C SER A 232 -0.92 -54.11 -5.11
N ILE A 233 -1.82 -53.70 -5.99
CA ILE A 233 -3.10 -53.11 -5.60
C ILE A 233 -4.09 -54.26 -5.37
N THR A 234 -4.52 -54.45 -4.11
CA THR A 234 -5.69 -55.27 -3.76
C THR A 234 -6.90 -54.35 -3.63
N ILE A 235 -7.87 -54.49 -4.54
CA ILE A 235 -9.10 -53.68 -4.54
C ILE A 235 -10.11 -54.34 -3.58
N ASN A 236 -10.39 -53.69 -2.46
CA ASN A 236 -11.45 -54.09 -1.54
C ASN A 236 -12.74 -53.31 -1.87
N LYS A 237 -13.74 -53.99 -2.43
CA LYS A 237 -15.05 -53.42 -2.77
C LYS A 237 -15.98 -53.47 -1.55
N LYS A 238 -16.23 -52.33 -0.89
CA LYS A 238 -17.50 -52.12 -0.14
C LYS A 238 -17.99 -50.66 -0.19
N ASN A 239 -19.21 -50.53 -0.70
CA ASN A 239 -20.25 -49.51 -0.48
C ASN A 239 -19.90 -48.03 -0.59
N ILE A 240 -20.28 -47.45 -1.73
CA ILE A 240 -20.82 -46.09 -1.78
C ILE A 240 -22.13 -46.17 -2.57
N GLU A 241 -23.25 -46.15 -1.84
CA GLU A 241 -24.57 -45.83 -2.38
C GLU A 241 -24.65 -44.32 -2.63
N GLY A 242 -25.22 -43.91 -3.77
CA GLY A 242 -25.81 -42.58 -3.88
C GLY A 242 -25.53 -41.80 -5.16
N LYS A 243 -26.51 -41.89 -6.07
CA LYS A 243 -26.92 -40.91 -7.09
C LYS A 243 -26.24 -40.96 -8.46
N TYR A 244 -27.13 -41.22 -9.42
CA TYR A 244 -26.97 -41.54 -10.83
C TYR A 244 -26.74 -40.26 -11.66
N VAL A 245 -25.71 -40.24 -12.50
CA VAL A 245 -25.55 -39.28 -13.61
C VAL A 245 -25.40 -40.14 -14.88
N PRO A 246 -26.25 -40.00 -15.90
CA PRO A 246 -26.20 -40.88 -17.05
C PRO A 246 -25.08 -40.47 -18.02
N TYR A 247 -24.45 -41.47 -18.63
CA TYR A 247 -23.44 -41.44 -19.69
C TYR A 247 -22.01 -41.01 -19.32
N ARG A 248 -21.21 -41.99 -18.89
CA ARG A 248 -19.77 -42.05 -19.17
C ARG A 248 -19.44 -43.39 -19.82
N LYS A 249 -18.84 -43.36 -21.01
CA LYS A 249 -18.01 -44.46 -21.49
C LYS A 249 -16.90 -44.69 -20.46
N ASN A 250 -16.52 -45.94 -20.26
CA ASN A 250 -15.52 -46.33 -19.30
C ASN A 250 -14.16 -45.75 -19.73
N ILE A 251 -13.51 -44.97 -18.87
CA ILE A 251 -12.22 -44.30 -19.16
C ILE A 251 -11.12 -45.33 -19.51
N MET A 252 -11.32 -46.60 -19.14
CA MET A 252 -10.42 -47.70 -19.47
C MET A 252 -10.49 -48.19 -20.92
N GLU A 253 -11.45 -47.71 -21.71
CA GLU A 253 -11.62 -48.09 -23.13
C GLU A 253 -11.32 -46.95 -24.09
N MET A 254 -10.98 -45.75 -23.59
CA MET A 254 -10.67 -44.60 -24.45
C MET A 254 -9.25 -44.72 -25.00
N THR A 255 -9.11 -44.49 -26.30
CA THR A 255 -7.78 -44.39 -26.91
C THR A 255 -7.11 -43.07 -26.50
N THR A 256 -5.79 -43.01 -26.61
CA THR A 256 -5.01 -41.80 -26.25
C THR A 256 -5.39 -40.57 -27.10
N GLU A 257 -5.94 -40.76 -28.29
CA GLU A 257 -6.44 -39.67 -29.15
C GLU A 257 -7.79 -39.12 -28.64
N GLU A 258 -8.70 -39.99 -28.18
CA GLU A 258 -9.98 -39.58 -27.60
C GLU A 258 -9.84 -38.82 -26.28
N MET A 259 -8.76 -39.08 -25.52
CA MET A 259 -8.47 -38.32 -24.29
C MET A 259 -7.99 -36.89 -24.58
N LEU A 260 -7.28 -36.66 -25.69
CA LEU A 260 -6.74 -35.35 -26.02
C LEU A 260 -7.82 -34.38 -26.51
N ASP A 261 -8.82 -34.88 -27.26
CA ASP A 261 -9.98 -34.09 -27.66
C ASP A 261 -10.89 -33.73 -26.48
N TYR A 262 -10.97 -34.58 -25.46
CA TYR A 262 -11.79 -34.32 -24.27
C TYR A 262 -11.20 -33.23 -23.35
N PHE A 263 -9.88 -33.04 -23.37
CA PHE A 263 -9.18 -32.08 -22.51
C PHE A 263 -8.84 -30.75 -23.21
N PHE A 264 -8.90 -30.68 -24.53
CA PHE A 264 -8.58 -29.47 -25.30
C PHE A 264 -9.68 -29.12 -26.31
N GLU A 265 -10.82 -28.61 -25.85
CA GLU A 265 -11.73 -27.90 -26.76
C GLU A 265 -11.17 -26.48 -27.05
N PRO A 266 -11.02 -26.08 -28.33
CA PRO A 266 -10.67 -24.73 -28.69
C PRO A 266 -11.84 -23.77 -28.42
N VAL A 267 -11.54 -22.65 -27.75
CA VAL A 267 -12.49 -21.56 -27.46
C VAL A 267 -12.87 -20.84 -28.76
N SER A 268 -13.74 -21.44 -29.56
CA SER A 268 -14.31 -20.82 -30.76
C SER A 268 -15.71 -21.34 -31.06
N SER A 269 -16.66 -21.10 -30.17
CA SER A 269 -18.11 -21.06 -30.51
C SER A 269 -18.97 -20.43 -29.42
N LEU A 270 -18.67 -19.17 -29.09
CA LEU A 270 -19.73 -18.22 -28.72
C LEU A 270 -20.65 -18.03 -29.94
N LYS A 271 -21.89 -18.56 -29.91
CA LYS A 271 -23.10 -17.94 -30.49
C LYS A 271 -24.35 -18.80 -30.31
N LYS A 272 -25.44 -18.09 -29.95
CA LYS A 272 -26.87 -18.47 -29.93
C LYS A 272 -27.32 -19.32 -28.73
N LYS A 273 -28.13 -18.74 -27.83
CA LYS A 273 -29.60 -18.67 -27.94
C LYS A 273 -30.19 -18.14 -26.62
N VAL A 274 -30.52 -16.85 -26.58
CA VAL A 274 -31.46 -16.30 -25.59
C VAL A 274 -32.74 -16.02 -26.37
N GLU A 275 -33.70 -16.94 -26.29
CA GLU A 275 -35.07 -16.73 -26.72
C GLU A 275 -35.99 -17.45 -25.73
N SER A 276 -36.88 -16.65 -25.13
CA SER A 276 -38.19 -17.00 -24.55
C SER A 276 -38.27 -18.05 -23.43
N LYS A 277 -38.55 -17.60 -22.21
CA LYS A 277 -39.89 -17.72 -21.61
C LYS A 277 -40.02 -16.74 -20.44
#